data_AF-A0A537XKU4-F1
#
_entry.id   AF-A0A537XKU4-F1
#
_cell.length_a   1.000
_cell.length_b   1.000
_cell.length_c   1.000
_cell.angle_alpha   90.00
_cell.angle_beta   90.00
_cell.angle_gamma   90.00
#
_symmetry.space_group_name_H-M   'P 1'
#
loop_
_entity.id
_entity.type
_entity.pdbx_description
1 polymer ?
#
loop_
_entity_poly.entity_id
_entity_poly.type
_entity_poly.pdbx_seq_one_letter_code
_entity_poly.pdbx_strand_id
1 'polypeptide(L)'
;TNATVAETVAGVNGQSILVKYKDGEKKVVVPPETPIVTFVPGDKSELQVGAKIIIFGAAKKEDGTLEAARVNVGRDGITPPM
;
A
#
# COMPACT_ATOMS: atom_id res chain seq x y z
N THR A 1 6.65 -2.04 -13.41
CA THR A 1 6.47 -3.49 -13.24
C THR A 1 5.02 -3.73 -12.91
N ASN A 2 4.20 -4.07 -13.91
CA ASN A 2 2.76 -4.27 -13.70
C ASN A 2 2.44 -5.73 -14.05
N ALA A 3 1.62 -6.40 -13.24
CA ALA A 3 1.19 -7.77 -13.44
C ALA A 3 -0.28 -7.92 -13.05
N THR A 4 -0.98 -8.84 -13.69
CA THR A 4 -2.40 -9.15 -13.41
C THR A 4 -2.46 -10.40 -12.54
N VAL A 5 -3.29 -10.38 -11.50
CA VAL A 5 -3.59 -11.58 -10.71
C VAL A 5 -4.40 -12.53 -11.59
N ALA A 6 -3.84 -13.71 -11.87
CA ALA A 6 -4.48 -14.74 -12.68
C ALA A 6 -5.24 -15.75 -11.82
N GLU A 7 -4.71 -16.07 -10.63
CA GLU A 7 -5.30 -17.06 -9.72
C GLU A 7 -4.94 -16.75 -8.27
N THR A 8 -5.82 -17.13 -7.36
CA THR A 8 -5.61 -17.04 -5.91
C THR A 8 -6.06 -18.33 -5.25
N VAL A 9 -5.17 -18.97 -4.50
CA VAL A 9 -5.42 -20.24 -3.81
C VAL A 9 -5.16 -20.05 -2.32
N ALA A 10 -6.16 -20.37 -1.48
CA ALA A 10 -5.97 -20.45 -0.04
C ALA A 10 -5.19 -21.73 0.30
N GLY A 11 -4.06 -21.61 0.99
CA GLY A 11 -3.22 -22.73 1.41
C GLY A 11 -3.00 -22.77 2.92
N VAL A 12 -2.45 -23.89 3.40
CA VAL A 12 -2.21 -24.15 4.84
C VAL A 12 -1.21 -23.16 5.47
N ASN A 13 -0.31 -22.58 4.66
CA ASN A 13 0.72 -21.63 5.07
C ASN A 13 0.46 -20.19 4.56
N GLY A 14 -0.79 -19.84 4.29
CA GLY A 14 -1.19 -18.55 3.73
C GLY A 14 -1.71 -18.64 2.29
N GLN A 15 -1.92 -17.48 1.68
CA GLN A 15 -2.50 -17.36 0.34
C GLN A 15 -1.40 -17.43 -0.73
N SER A 16 -1.59 -18.25 -1.76
CA SER A 16 -0.72 -18.27 -2.93
C SER A 16 -1.40 -17.54 -4.09
N ILE A 17 -0.71 -16.55 -4.66
CA ILE A 17 -1.19 -15.74 -5.78
C ILE A 17 -0.32 -16.03 -7.00
N LEU A 18 -0.93 -16.41 -8.12
CA LEU A 18 -0.25 -16.48 -9.41
C LEU A 18 -0.48 -15.16 -10.15
N VAL A 19 0.60 -14.46 -10.47
CA VAL A 19 0.56 -13.23 -11.28
C VAL A 19 1.13 -13.50 -12.66
N LYS A 20 0.49 -12.95 -13.70
CA LYS A 20 0.96 -12.99 -15.09
C LYS A 20 1.33 -11.60 -15.56
N TYR A 21 2.43 -11.50 -16.29
CA TYR A 21 2.91 -10.28 -16.94
C TYR A 21 3.46 -10.63 -18.32
N LYS A 22 3.80 -9.61 -19.13
CA LYS A 22 4.06 -9.77 -20.57
C LYS A 22 5.03 -10.92 -20.90
N ASP A 23 6.09 -11.06 -20.12
CA ASP A 23 7.18 -12.00 -20.40
C ASP A 23 7.22 -13.19 -19.42
N GLY A 24 6.16 -13.43 -18.63
CA GLY A 24 6.13 -14.60 -17.76
C GLY A 24 5.08 -14.58 -16.64
N GLU A 25 5.22 -15.52 -15.72
CA GLU A 25 4.37 -15.65 -14.54
C GLU A 25 5.20 -15.85 -13.27
N LYS A 26 4.64 -15.46 -12.13
CA LYS A 26 5.27 -15.62 -10.83
C LYS A 26 4.27 -16.07 -9.78
N LYS A 27 4.65 -17.08 -9.00
CA LYS A 27 3.93 -17.49 -7.79
C LYS A 27 4.42 -16.67 -6.60
N VAL A 28 3.49 -16.01 -5.92
CA VAL A 28 3.72 -15.19 -4.73
C VAL A 28 3.04 -15.87 -3.55
N VAL A 29 3.76 -16.11 -2.46
CA VAL A 29 3.20 -16.61 -1.21
C VAL A 29 2.99 -15.42 -0.27
N VAL A 30 1.78 -15.28 0.25
CA VAL A 30 1.36 -14.28 1.23
C VAL A 30 1.13 -15.01 2.55
N PRO A 31 2.10 -14.97 3.48
CA PRO A 31 1.95 -15.55 4.82
C PRO A 31 0.73 -14.97 5.57
N PRO A 32 0.13 -15.72 6.50
CA PRO A 32 -1.05 -15.26 7.27
C PRO A 32 -0.83 -13.94 8.03
N GLU A 33 0.38 -13.71 8.52
CA GLU A 33 0.76 -12.49 9.25
C GLU A 33 0.98 -11.26 8.34
N THR A 34 0.83 -11.42 7.01
CA THR A 34 1.01 -10.31 6.07
C THR A 34 -0.19 -9.38 6.15
N PRO A 35 -0.01 -8.10 6.52
CA PRO A 35 -1.12 -7.16 6.52
C PRO A 35 -1.55 -6.86 5.07
N ILE A 36 -2.80 -7.16 4.76
CA ILE A 36 -3.47 -6.71 3.54
C ILE A 36 -4.19 -5.42 3.87
N VAL A 37 -3.84 -4.34 3.18
CA VAL A 37 -4.37 -3.00 3.48
C VAL A 37 -5.03 -2.37 2.26
N THR A 38 -5.95 -1.45 2.52
CA THR A 38 -6.63 -0.65 1.50
C THR A 38 -6.78 0.79 2.00
N PHE A 39 -7.02 1.72 1.08
CA PHE A 39 -7.36 3.09 1.45
C PHE A 39 -8.84 3.18 1.81
N VAL A 40 -9.12 3.94 2.86
CA VAL A 40 -10.47 4.30 3.29
C VAL A 40 -10.52 5.79 3.59
N PRO A 41 -11.71 6.43 3.59
CA PRO A 41 -11.84 7.80 4.10
C PRO A 41 -11.29 7.89 5.52
N GLY A 42 -10.51 8.94 5.78
CA GLY A 42 -9.91 9.22 7.08
C GLY A 42 -10.36 10.56 7.65
N ASP A 43 -10.21 10.70 8.96
CA ASP A 43 -10.40 11.97 9.65
C ASP A 43 -9.07 12.73 9.81
N LYS A 44 -9.13 14.06 9.89
CA LYS A 44 -7.95 14.88 10.15
C LYS A 44 -7.31 14.57 11.51
N SER A 45 -8.08 14.09 12.49
CA SER A 45 -7.58 13.70 13.81
C SER A 45 -6.65 12.49 13.79
N GLU A 46 -6.61 11.73 12.69
CA GLU A 46 -5.68 10.61 12.51
C GLU A 46 -4.25 11.09 12.22
N LEU A 47 -4.08 12.31 11.72
CA LEU A 47 -2.77 12.91 11.50
C LEU A 47 -2.20 13.41 12.84
N GLN A 48 -1.48 12.53 13.51
CA GLN A 48 -0.89 12.78 14.83
C GLN A 48 0.63 12.80 14.77
N VAL A 49 1.25 13.37 15.80
CA VAL A 49 2.71 13.31 15.95
C VAL A 49 3.15 11.84 16.00
N GLY A 50 4.11 11.49 15.14
CA GLY A 50 4.62 10.11 15.03
C GLY A 50 3.82 9.20 14.09
N ALA A 51 2.68 9.64 13.56
CA ALA A 51 1.95 8.88 12.55
C ALA A 51 2.81 8.72 11.29
N LYS A 52 2.88 7.49 10.76
CA LYS A 52 3.56 7.22 9.51
C LYS A 52 2.65 7.65 8.37
N ILE A 53 3.14 8.55 7.53
CA ILE A 53 2.34 9.07 6.41
C ILE A 53 2.97 8.74 5.09
N ILE A 54 2.14 8.80 4.06
CA ILE A 54 2.62 8.76 2.70
C ILE A 54 1.80 9.63 1.75
N ILE A 55 2.51 10.33 0.87
CA ILE A 55 1.94 11.30 -0.06
C ILE A 55 2.32 10.90 -1.48
N PHE A 56 1.31 10.69 -2.32
CA PHE A 56 1.51 10.46 -3.74
C PHE A 56 1.47 11.81 -4.48
N GLY A 57 2.55 12.17 -5.17
CA GLY A 57 2.56 13.32 -6.07
C GLY A 57 2.48 14.68 -5.37
N ALA A 58 3.28 14.89 -4.32
CA ALA A 58 3.42 16.22 -3.71
C ALA A 58 4.08 17.20 -4.71
N ALA A 59 3.54 18.42 -4.80
CA ALA A 59 4.12 19.52 -5.55
C ALA A 59 4.96 20.40 -4.60
N LYS A 60 6.23 20.60 -4.92
CA LYS A 60 7.08 21.51 -4.16
C LYS A 60 6.88 22.94 -4.65
N LYS A 61 6.55 23.87 -3.74
CA LYS A 61 6.42 25.30 -4.01
C LYS A 61 7.76 26.02 -3.99
N GLU A 62 7.77 27.27 -4.44
CA GLU A 62 8.96 28.14 -4.46
C GLU A 62 9.52 28.38 -3.05
N ASP A 63 8.65 28.48 -2.04
CA ASP A 63 9.02 28.60 -0.62
C ASP A 63 9.54 27.28 0.00
N GLY A 64 9.59 26.21 -0.79
CA GLY A 64 10.06 24.89 -0.38
C GLY A 64 9.00 24.02 0.31
N THR A 65 7.79 24.53 0.54
CA THR A 65 6.68 23.75 1.11
C THR A 65 6.15 22.72 0.12
N LEU A 66 5.50 21.67 0.62
CA LEU A 66 4.85 20.64 -0.18
C LEU A 66 3.34 20.85 -0.18
N GLU A 67 2.75 20.96 -1.36
CA GLU A 67 1.31 20.90 -1.58
C GLU A 67 0.91 19.50 -2.01
N ALA A 68 -0.18 18.97 -1.44
CA ALA A 68 -0.69 17.67 -1.80
C ALA A 68 -2.22 17.67 -1.78
N ALA A 69 -2.83 16.96 -2.73
CA ALA A 69 -4.29 16.79 -2.77
C ALA A 69 -4.81 15.95 -1.59
N ARG A 70 -3.99 15.03 -1.07
CA ARG A 70 -4.30 14.20 0.11
C ARG A 70 -3.04 13.68 0.79
N VAL A 71 -3.18 13.33 2.06
CA VAL A 71 -2.18 12.60 2.86
C VAL A 71 -2.80 11.28 3.27
N ASN A 72 -2.09 10.17 3.06
CA ASN A 72 -2.52 8.87 3.57
C ASN A 72 -1.79 8.60 4.88
N VAL A 73 -2.54 8.21 5.91
CA VAL A 73 -2.02 7.96 7.25
C VAL A 73 -2.07 6.46 7.53
N GLY A 74 -1.00 5.95 8.11
CA GLY A 74 -0.93 4.59 8.61
C GLY A 74 -1.70 4.44 9.92
N ARG A 75 -2.74 3.62 9.92
CA ARG A 75 -3.50 3.29 11.13
C ARG A 75 -2.83 2.16 11.90
N ASP A 76 -3.05 2.13 13.21
CA ASP A 76 -2.62 1.03 14.08
C ASP A 76 -1.12 0.71 14.01
N GLY A 77 -0.30 1.74 13.79
CA GLY A 77 1.17 1.61 13.68
C GLY A 77 1.67 1.05 12.35
N ILE A 78 0.76 0.71 11.42
CA ILE A 78 1.10 0.22 10.08
C ILE A 78 1.81 1.32 9.31
N THR A 79 2.96 1.01 8.72
CA THR A 79 3.56 1.88 7.71
C THR A 79 2.70 1.78 6.44
N PRO A 80 2.13 2.88 5.92
CA PRO A 80 1.42 2.82 4.64
C PRO A 80 2.28 2.19 3.55
N PRO A 81 1.74 1.27 2.73
CA PRO A 81 2.52 0.66 1.67
C PRO A 81 2.74 1.67 0.53
N MET A 82 4.01 1.93 0.24
CA MET A 82 4.56 2.21 -1.08
C MET A 82 6.02 1.80 -1.12
#